data_AF-A0A2A5H2C3-F1
#
_entry.id   AF-A0A2A5H2C3-F1
#
_cell.length_a   1.000
_cell.length_b   1.000
_cell.length_c   1.000
_cell.angle_alpha   90.00
_cell.angle_beta   90.00
_cell.angle_gamma   90.00
#
_symmetry.space_group_name_H-M   'P 1'
#
loop_
_entity.id
_entity.type
_entity.pdbx_description
1 polymer ?
#
loop_
_entity_poly.entity_id
_entity_poly.type
_entity_poly.pdbx_seq_one_letter_code
_entity_poly.pdbx_strand_id
1 'polypeptide(L)'
;MNYTLFGSIKDPCFMKMNEDNQNKHLFESLVYIHNYSISTLLKHDDEIPGLASIILPLSNDNLTYIPTDELTDQFYSFILEQYEAFLKGYPVMFDIEFNNECFGVSEKKKRKLALIQFNEIFSMLFKKNAPIIDNRFKALKNRKDHLKGSLATQRNLVLEFLIGNRAKFNRKTFENNIVLQETIEFEGKLEILLHLNNTYKFELDYYFGETAALLEKYNTIQNPTFDFVIFLFIHNCITSIEKYTHSYVVSLYFFLKKHKLIQETADNFCTIINDQYELQIGAIKLSDDTNKEHEKRVNYYENKWNEYKK
;
A
#
# COMPACT_ATOMS: atom_id res chain seq x y z
N MET A 1 14.17 -11.86 -7.60
CA MET A 1 14.75 -11.13 -6.42
C MET A 1 15.69 -12.05 -5.64
N ASN A 2 16.49 -11.56 -4.70
CA ASN A 2 17.25 -12.42 -3.78
C ASN A 2 16.46 -12.55 -2.46
N TYR A 3 15.88 -13.72 -2.19
CA TYR A 3 15.13 -13.99 -0.97
C TYR A 3 16.09 -14.50 0.10
N THR A 4 16.49 -13.65 1.05
CA THR A 4 17.47 -14.01 2.09
C THR A 4 16.98 -15.15 2.98
N LEU A 5 15.66 -15.27 3.17
CA LEU A 5 15.05 -16.30 4.02
C LEU A 5 14.74 -17.60 3.27
N PHE A 6 14.75 -17.62 1.94
CA PHE A 6 14.49 -18.83 1.17
C PHE A 6 15.63 -19.83 1.33
N GLY A 7 15.34 -21.02 1.84
CA GLY A 7 16.38 -22.00 2.15
C GLY A 7 17.33 -21.56 3.26
N SER A 8 16.94 -20.63 4.12
CA SER A 8 17.74 -20.18 5.27
C SER A 8 17.93 -21.29 6.32
N ILE A 9 16.97 -22.22 6.45
CA ILE A 9 17.08 -23.37 7.34
C ILE A 9 17.84 -24.49 6.63
N LYS A 10 19.05 -24.77 7.11
CA LYS A 10 19.93 -25.81 6.57
C LYS A 10 19.94 -27.10 7.38
N ASP A 11 19.31 -27.11 8.56
CA ASP A 11 19.28 -28.29 9.42
C ASP A 11 18.49 -29.43 8.74
N PRO A 12 19.14 -30.55 8.36
CA PRO A 12 18.48 -31.66 7.68
C PRO A 12 17.49 -32.42 8.57
N CYS A 13 17.55 -32.23 9.89
CA CYS A 13 16.64 -32.81 10.86
C CYS A 13 15.44 -31.91 11.17
N PHE A 14 15.42 -30.65 10.72
CA PHE A 14 14.36 -29.68 11.03
C PHE A 14 12.95 -30.20 10.71
N MET A 15 12.76 -30.78 9.52
CA MET A 15 11.45 -31.34 9.12
C MET A 15 11.05 -32.60 9.89
N LYS A 16 11.99 -33.22 10.64
CA LYS A 16 11.73 -34.38 11.50
C LYS A 16 11.43 -33.98 12.95
N MET A 17 11.68 -32.73 13.32
CA MET A 17 11.34 -32.19 14.64
C MET A 17 9.82 -32.11 14.80
N ASN A 18 9.34 -32.20 16.04
CA ASN A 18 7.96 -31.85 16.36
C ASN A 18 7.73 -30.33 16.23
N GLU A 19 6.47 -29.91 16.23
CA GLU A 19 6.10 -28.51 16.01
C GLU A 19 6.71 -27.56 17.06
N ASP A 20 6.74 -27.94 18.33
CA ASP A 20 7.31 -27.11 19.40
C ASP A 20 8.81 -26.85 19.21
N ASN A 21 9.57 -27.89 18.85
CA ASN A 21 11.00 -27.76 18.58
C ASN A 21 11.26 -26.95 17.31
N GLN A 22 10.42 -27.10 16.28
CA GLN A 22 10.49 -26.23 15.10
C GLN A 22 10.23 -24.78 15.46
N ASN A 23 9.18 -24.50 16.24
CA ASN A 23 8.83 -23.15 16.68
C ASN A 23 9.96 -22.50 17.48
N LYS A 24 10.56 -23.25 18.40
CA LYS A 24 11.73 -22.81 19.14
C LYS A 24 12.91 -22.49 18.22
N HIS A 25 13.22 -23.36 17.27
CA HIS A 25 14.29 -23.13 16.30
C HIS A 25 14.03 -21.88 15.44
N LEU A 26 12.79 -21.70 14.97
CA LEU A 26 12.36 -20.56 14.16
C LEU A 26 12.39 -19.23 14.94
N PHE A 27 12.10 -19.29 16.23
CA PHE A 27 12.21 -18.16 17.14
C PHE A 27 13.68 -17.80 17.40
N GLU A 28 14.53 -18.80 17.68
CA GLU A 28 15.98 -18.61 17.85
C GLU A 28 16.66 -18.07 16.59
N SER A 29 16.15 -18.43 15.41
CA SER A 29 16.62 -17.89 14.13
C SER A 29 16.04 -16.50 13.79
N LEU A 30 15.25 -15.90 14.68
CA LEU A 30 14.59 -14.59 14.51
C LEU A 30 13.63 -14.51 13.31
N VAL A 31 13.13 -15.65 12.85
CA VAL A 31 12.20 -15.72 11.71
C VAL A 31 10.75 -15.72 12.20
N TYR A 32 10.52 -16.20 13.43
CA TYR A 32 9.24 -16.16 14.14
C TYR A 32 9.37 -15.32 15.41
N ILE A 33 8.25 -14.74 15.84
CA ILE A 33 8.11 -13.99 17.09
C ILE A 33 7.02 -14.58 17.97
N HIS A 34 7.09 -14.24 19.26
CA HIS A 34 6.01 -14.51 20.19
C HIS A 34 4.85 -13.54 19.99
N ASN A 35 3.65 -14.08 19.98
CA ASN A 35 2.42 -13.33 20.04
C ASN A 35 1.54 -13.88 21.15
N TYR A 36 1.08 -13.01 22.03
CA TYR A 36 0.18 -13.39 23.12
C TYR A 36 -1.25 -13.14 22.67
N SER A 37 -2.07 -14.19 22.62
CA SER A 37 -3.50 -13.99 22.42
C SER A 37 -4.09 -13.44 23.72
N ILE A 38 -4.74 -12.28 23.63
CA ILE A 38 -5.43 -11.67 24.78
C ILE A 38 -6.80 -12.30 24.87
N SER A 39 -6.97 -13.29 25.74
CA SER A 39 -8.30 -13.70 26.18
C SER A 39 -8.79 -12.72 27.25
N THR A 40 -9.70 -11.80 26.91
CA THR A 40 -10.32 -10.91 27.89
C THR A 40 -11.23 -11.70 28.82
N LEU A 41 -10.87 -11.80 30.09
CA LEU A 41 -11.77 -12.28 31.13
C LEU A 41 -12.40 -11.08 31.82
N LEU A 42 -13.71 -10.93 31.64
CA LEU A 42 -14.53 -9.99 32.41
C LEU A 42 -14.73 -10.58 33.80
N LYS A 43 -14.17 -9.93 34.82
CA LYS A 43 -14.45 -10.28 36.21
C LYS A 43 -15.42 -9.26 36.77
N HIS A 44 -16.64 -9.70 37.03
CA HIS A 44 -17.64 -8.88 37.71
C HIS A 44 -17.30 -8.82 39.20
N ASP A 45 -17.45 -7.63 39.78
CA ASP A 45 -17.36 -7.46 41.22
C ASP A 45 -18.70 -7.88 41.84
N ASP A 46 -18.66 -8.88 42.72
CA ASP A 46 -19.85 -9.41 43.38
C ASP A 46 -20.43 -8.45 44.44
N GLU A 47 -19.65 -7.45 44.88
CA GLU A 47 -20.05 -6.50 45.92
C GLU A 47 -20.61 -5.17 45.35
N ILE A 48 -20.24 -4.79 44.12
CA ILE A 48 -20.67 -3.53 43.49
C ILE A 48 -21.33 -3.80 42.12
N PRO A 49 -22.67 -3.76 42.03
CA PRO A 49 -23.38 -3.98 40.77
C PRO A 49 -22.92 -2.99 39.69
N GLY A 50 -22.43 -3.52 38.57
CA GLY A 50 -22.00 -2.74 37.40
C GLY A 50 -20.50 -2.42 37.34
N LEU A 51 -19.72 -2.75 38.38
CA LEU A 51 -18.27 -2.68 38.30
C LEU A 51 -17.73 -3.98 37.66
N ALA A 52 -17.05 -3.84 36.52
CA ALA A 52 -16.35 -4.94 35.87
C ALA A 52 -14.87 -4.58 35.74
N SER A 53 -14.01 -5.49 36.15
CA SER A 53 -12.56 -5.38 35.93
C SER A 53 -12.17 -6.28 34.76
N ILE A 54 -11.33 -5.73 33.87
CA ILE A 54 -10.73 -6.50 32.78
C ILE A 54 -9.40 -7.02 33.33
N ILE A 55 -9.29 -8.34 33.45
CA ILE A 55 -8.01 -8.98 33.74
C ILE A 55 -7.41 -9.42 32.40
N LEU A 56 -6.18 -8.97 32.15
CA LEU A 56 -5.38 -9.35 30.98
C LEU A 56 -4.28 -10.31 31.43
N PRO A 57 -4.57 -11.60 31.68
CA PRO A 57 -3.54 -12.52 32.08
C PRO A 57 -2.63 -12.80 30.89
N LEU A 58 -1.41 -12.26 30.93
CA LEU A 58 -0.30 -12.73 30.09
C LEU A 58 0.16 -14.07 30.67
N SER A 59 -0.33 -15.19 30.12
CA SER A 59 0.13 -16.53 30.47
C SER A 59 0.90 -17.16 29.31
N ASN A 60 1.82 -18.06 29.64
CA ASN A 60 2.51 -18.88 28.63
C ASN A 60 1.55 -19.81 27.87
N ASP A 61 0.38 -20.10 28.44
CA ASP A 61 -0.66 -20.90 27.79
C ASP A 61 -1.31 -20.18 26.60
N ASN A 62 -1.18 -18.84 26.55
CA ASN A 62 -1.69 -17.99 25.46
C ASN A 62 -0.60 -17.59 24.45
N LEU A 63 0.61 -18.15 24.57
CA LEU A 63 1.74 -17.88 23.69
C LEU A 63 1.58 -18.59 22.35
N THR A 64 1.68 -17.84 21.27
CA THR A 64 1.68 -18.36 19.90
C THR A 64 2.93 -17.89 19.17
N TYR A 65 3.40 -18.70 18.22
CA TYR A 65 4.53 -18.35 17.36
C TYR A 65 3.99 -17.92 16.01
N ILE A 66 4.31 -16.69 15.60
CA ILE A 66 3.89 -16.15 14.30
C ILE A 66 5.11 -15.75 13.47
N PRO A 67 5.03 -15.84 12.13
CA PRO A 67 6.06 -15.29 11.25
C PRO A 67 6.31 -13.80 11.51
N THR A 68 7.55 -13.37 11.37
CA THR A 68 7.89 -11.94 11.29
C THR A 68 7.30 -11.28 10.04
N ASP A 69 7.20 -9.95 10.06
CA ASP A 69 6.83 -9.17 8.87
C ASP A 69 7.82 -9.42 7.72
N GLU A 70 9.12 -9.50 8.00
CA GLU A 70 10.14 -9.80 6.98
C GLU A 70 9.90 -11.16 6.31
N LEU A 71 9.62 -12.21 7.09
CA LEU A 71 9.28 -13.52 6.53
C LEU A 71 7.99 -13.44 5.71
N THR A 72 6.96 -12.79 6.25
CA THR A 72 5.67 -12.65 5.60
C THR A 72 5.81 -11.95 4.24
N ASP A 73 6.61 -10.90 4.18
CA ASP A 73 6.89 -10.11 2.98
C ASP A 73 7.66 -10.91 1.93
N GLN A 74 8.77 -11.53 2.34
CA GLN A 74 9.58 -12.33 1.43
C GLN A 74 8.82 -13.56 0.91
N PHE A 75 8.08 -14.24 1.78
CA PHE A 75 7.28 -15.39 1.39
C PHE A 75 6.18 -15.00 0.39
N TYR A 76 5.47 -13.91 0.67
CA TYR A 76 4.46 -13.38 -0.24
C TYR A 76 5.05 -13.03 -1.61
N SER A 77 6.15 -12.28 -1.65
CA SER A 77 6.85 -11.94 -2.90
C SER A 77 7.36 -13.17 -3.65
N PHE A 78 7.83 -14.20 -2.94
CA PHE A 78 8.23 -15.47 -3.54
C PHE A 78 7.05 -16.19 -4.19
N ILE A 79 5.89 -16.23 -3.55
CA ILE A 79 4.68 -16.85 -4.10
C ILE A 79 4.26 -16.15 -5.40
N LEU A 80 4.29 -14.81 -5.43
CA LEU A 80 3.96 -14.06 -6.65
C LEU A 80 4.95 -14.35 -7.79
N GLU A 81 6.25 -14.40 -7.51
CA GLU A 81 7.29 -14.73 -8.51
C GLU A 81 7.12 -16.17 -9.02
N GLN A 82 6.91 -17.12 -8.12
CA GLN A 82 6.80 -18.54 -8.44
C GLN A 82 5.56 -18.88 -9.29
N TYR A 83 4.47 -18.11 -9.14
CA TYR A 83 3.23 -18.27 -9.90
C TYR A 83 2.97 -17.13 -10.89
N GLU A 84 4.02 -16.41 -11.31
CA GLU A 84 3.91 -15.25 -12.20
C GLU A 84 3.12 -15.54 -13.48
N ALA A 85 3.31 -16.73 -14.08
CA ALA A 85 2.58 -17.12 -15.29
C ALA A 85 1.05 -17.15 -15.09
N PHE A 86 0.57 -17.57 -13.92
CA PHE A 86 -0.87 -17.53 -13.60
C PHE A 86 -1.33 -16.09 -13.39
N LEU A 87 -0.53 -15.29 -12.66
CA LEU A 87 -0.82 -13.88 -12.39
C LEU A 87 -0.95 -13.09 -13.70
N LYS A 88 0.03 -13.23 -14.62
CA LYS A 88 0.04 -12.53 -15.92
C LYS A 88 -1.04 -13.01 -16.89
N GLY A 89 -1.59 -14.19 -16.68
CA GLY A 89 -2.75 -14.67 -17.45
C GLY A 89 -3.97 -13.76 -17.32
N TYR A 90 -4.21 -13.18 -16.13
CA TYR A 90 -5.37 -12.31 -15.89
C TYR A 90 -5.39 -11.04 -16.75
N PRO A 91 -4.38 -10.15 -16.69
CA PRO A 91 -4.38 -8.92 -17.48
C PRO A 91 -4.35 -9.21 -18.98
N VAL A 92 -3.62 -10.23 -19.43
CA VAL A 92 -3.57 -10.60 -20.86
C VAL A 92 -4.95 -10.99 -21.39
N MET A 93 -5.68 -11.84 -20.66
CA MET A 93 -7.03 -12.23 -21.08
C MET A 93 -8.00 -11.05 -21.04
N PHE A 94 -7.91 -10.23 -19.99
CA PHE A 94 -8.70 -9.00 -19.90
C PHE A 94 -8.45 -8.07 -21.08
N ASP A 95 -7.19 -7.81 -21.44
CA ASP A 95 -6.84 -6.91 -22.54
C ASP A 95 -7.37 -7.42 -23.88
N ILE A 96 -7.31 -8.74 -24.13
CA ILE A 96 -7.86 -9.33 -25.35
C ILE A 96 -9.38 -9.10 -25.40
N GLU A 97 -10.10 -9.42 -24.32
CA GLU A 97 -11.55 -9.28 -24.24
C GLU A 97 -11.98 -7.80 -24.36
N PHE A 98 -11.32 -6.93 -23.60
CA PHE A 98 -11.65 -5.50 -23.54
C PHE A 98 -11.34 -4.78 -24.86
N ASN A 99 -10.23 -5.12 -25.54
CA ASN A 99 -9.90 -4.56 -26.84
C ASN A 99 -10.89 -4.97 -27.92
N ASN A 100 -11.35 -6.23 -27.88
CA ASN A 100 -12.39 -6.71 -28.79
C ASN A 100 -13.72 -5.97 -28.56
N GLU A 101 -14.10 -5.74 -27.30
CA GLU A 101 -15.31 -4.99 -26.94
C GLU A 101 -15.22 -3.51 -27.35
N CYS A 102 -14.02 -2.93 -27.28
CA CYS A 102 -13.76 -1.53 -27.58
C CYS A 102 -13.39 -1.23 -29.04
N PHE A 103 -13.34 -2.24 -29.91
CA PHE A 103 -12.93 -2.06 -31.31
C PHE A 103 -13.88 -1.12 -32.06
N GLY A 104 -13.33 -0.07 -32.69
CA GLY A 104 -14.11 0.93 -33.41
C GLY A 104 -15.00 1.84 -32.53
N VAL A 105 -14.86 1.75 -31.21
CA VAL A 105 -15.64 2.53 -30.25
C VAL A 105 -14.96 3.87 -29.95
N SER A 106 -15.74 4.94 -29.76
CA SER A 106 -15.20 6.26 -29.39
C SER A 106 -14.61 6.27 -27.97
N GLU A 107 -13.61 7.12 -27.73
CA GLU A 107 -12.94 7.24 -26.43
C GLU A 107 -13.90 7.47 -25.25
N LYS A 108 -14.93 8.30 -25.46
CA LYS A 108 -15.97 8.53 -24.43
C LYS A 108 -16.71 7.24 -24.05
N LYS A 109 -17.00 6.38 -25.03
CA LYS A 109 -17.68 5.10 -24.80
C LYS A 109 -16.72 4.05 -24.25
N LYS A 110 -15.44 4.04 -24.67
CA LYS A 110 -14.39 3.21 -24.03
C LYS A 110 -14.25 3.51 -22.54
N ARG A 111 -14.17 4.80 -22.17
CA ARG A 111 -14.14 5.22 -20.76
C ARG A 111 -15.35 4.71 -19.97
N LYS A 112 -16.54 4.70 -20.58
CA LYS A 112 -17.76 4.17 -19.94
C LYS A 112 -17.69 2.65 -19.76
N LEU A 113 -17.23 1.91 -20.77
CA LEU A 113 -17.04 0.46 -20.69
C LEU A 113 -15.97 0.09 -19.65
N ALA A 114 -14.84 0.79 -19.66
CA ALA A 114 -13.80 0.64 -18.64
C ALA A 114 -14.32 0.87 -17.23
N LEU A 115 -15.20 1.86 -17.01
CA LEU A 115 -15.81 2.10 -15.70
C LEU A 115 -16.74 0.94 -15.28
N ILE A 116 -17.50 0.36 -16.22
CA ILE A 116 -18.34 -0.81 -15.95
C ILE A 116 -17.47 -1.99 -15.52
N GLN A 117 -16.44 -2.32 -16.30
CA GLN A 117 -15.50 -3.40 -15.99
C GLN A 117 -14.79 -3.16 -14.65
N PHE A 118 -14.33 -1.93 -14.39
CA PHE A 118 -13.72 -1.55 -13.11
C PHE A 118 -14.65 -1.84 -11.92
N ASN A 119 -15.92 -1.47 -12.02
CA ASN A 119 -16.92 -1.69 -10.97
C ASN A 119 -17.24 -3.18 -10.78
N GLU A 120 -17.33 -3.94 -11.87
CA GLU A 120 -17.61 -5.38 -11.83
C GLU A 120 -16.47 -6.16 -11.20
N ILE A 121 -15.23 -5.94 -11.65
CA ILE A 121 -14.03 -6.58 -11.11
C ILE A 121 -13.89 -6.27 -9.61
N PHE A 122 -14.06 -5.00 -9.22
CA PHE A 122 -14.03 -4.62 -7.80
C PHE A 122 -15.10 -5.38 -7.00
N SER A 123 -16.33 -5.47 -7.52
CA SER A 123 -17.42 -6.17 -6.83
C SER A 123 -17.16 -7.67 -6.67
N MET A 124 -16.50 -8.30 -7.64
CA MET A 124 -16.11 -9.71 -7.56
C MET A 124 -15.11 -9.97 -6.42
N LEU A 125 -14.16 -9.05 -6.20
CA LEU A 125 -13.14 -9.19 -5.15
C LEU A 125 -13.73 -9.15 -3.73
N PHE A 126 -14.91 -8.56 -3.54
CA PHE A 126 -15.57 -8.43 -2.23
C PHE A 126 -16.88 -9.25 -2.10
N LYS A 127 -17.16 -10.16 -3.05
CA LYS A 127 -18.28 -11.13 -3.02
C LYS A 127 -19.60 -10.53 -2.51
N LYS A 128 -20.12 -9.49 -3.18
CA LYS A 128 -21.40 -8.77 -2.91
C LYS A 128 -21.53 -8.04 -1.57
N ASN A 129 -20.60 -8.19 -0.63
CA ASN A 129 -20.48 -7.35 0.55
C ASN A 129 -19.44 -6.26 0.30
N ALA A 130 -19.57 -5.56 -0.84
CA ALA A 130 -18.72 -4.41 -1.12
C ALA A 130 -18.92 -3.43 0.04
N PRO A 131 -17.87 -3.16 0.82
CA PRO A 131 -18.02 -2.24 1.93
C PRO A 131 -18.39 -0.86 1.35
N ILE A 132 -19.32 -0.16 1.99
CA ILE A 132 -19.61 1.24 1.67
C ILE A 132 -18.37 2.03 2.12
N ILE A 133 -17.40 2.22 1.21
CA ILE A 133 -16.13 2.86 1.51
C ILE A 133 -15.94 4.06 0.58
N ASP A 134 -15.51 5.17 1.18
CA ASP A 134 -15.14 6.40 0.48
C ASP A 134 -13.93 6.27 -0.47
N ASN A 135 -13.15 5.18 -0.37
CA ASN A 135 -11.98 4.90 -1.22
C ASN A 135 -11.80 3.38 -1.43
N ARG A 136 -11.99 2.92 -2.68
CA ARG A 136 -11.88 1.49 -3.04
C ARG A 136 -10.46 0.95 -2.99
N PHE A 137 -9.45 1.78 -3.28
CA PHE A 137 -8.05 1.38 -3.20
C PHE A 137 -7.60 1.10 -1.76
N LYS A 138 -8.13 1.81 -0.77
CA LYS A 138 -7.92 1.46 0.65
C LYS A 138 -8.43 0.05 0.95
N ALA A 139 -9.62 -0.27 0.46
CA ALA A 139 -10.25 -1.57 0.64
C ALA A 139 -9.39 -2.69 0.02
N LEU A 140 -8.91 -2.46 -1.21
CA LEU A 140 -8.03 -3.38 -1.92
C LEU A 140 -6.72 -3.58 -1.14
N LYS A 141 -6.12 -2.52 -0.61
CA LYS A 141 -4.89 -2.61 0.20
C LYS A 141 -5.11 -3.46 1.45
N ASN A 142 -6.19 -3.22 2.20
CA ASN A 142 -6.54 -4.03 3.36
C ASN A 142 -6.77 -5.50 3.00
N ARG A 143 -7.41 -5.78 1.86
CA ARG A 143 -7.62 -7.15 1.37
C ARG A 143 -6.30 -7.82 0.99
N LYS A 144 -5.38 -7.09 0.34
CA LYS A 144 -4.03 -7.55 0.02
C LYS A 144 -3.27 -7.94 1.29
N ASP A 145 -3.28 -7.06 2.29
CA ASP A 145 -2.57 -7.29 3.56
C ASP A 145 -3.18 -8.49 4.32
N HIS A 146 -4.51 -8.65 4.28
CA HIS A 146 -5.17 -9.83 4.83
C HIS A 146 -4.79 -11.13 4.11
N LEU A 147 -4.75 -11.14 2.77
CA LEU A 147 -4.35 -12.31 1.98
C LEU A 147 -2.87 -12.67 2.24
N LYS A 148 -2.01 -11.66 2.32
CA LYS A 148 -0.60 -11.80 2.69
C LYS A 148 -0.44 -12.46 4.06
N GLY A 149 -1.15 -11.97 5.08
CA GLY A 149 -1.17 -12.61 6.40
C GLY A 149 -1.75 -14.03 6.36
N SER A 150 -2.83 -14.26 5.60
CA SER A 150 -3.44 -15.59 5.43
C SER A 150 -2.52 -16.60 4.76
N LEU A 151 -1.63 -16.16 3.86
CA LEU A 151 -0.59 -17.00 3.29
C LEU A 151 0.47 -17.35 4.33
N ALA A 152 0.89 -16.38 5.15
CA ALA A 152 1.87 -16.61 6.19
C ALA A 152 1.37 -17.58 7.29
N THR A 153 0.06 -17.73 7.48
CA THR A 153 -0.49 -18.77 8.37
C THR A 153 -0.48 -20.18 7.76
N GLN A 154 -0.20 -20.34 6.46
CA GLN A 154 -0.05 -21.64 5.81
C GLN A 154 1.28 -22.30 6.19
N ARG A 155 1.40 -22.73 7.45
CA ARG A 155 2.64 -23.26 8.06
C ARG A 155 3.42 -24.19 7.13
N ASN A 156 2.76 -25.19 6.55
CA ASN A 156 3.41 -26.16 5.67
C ASN A 156 4.13 -25.50 4.48
N LEU A 157 3.54 -24.47 3.88
CA LEU A 157 4.17 -23.78 2.76
C LEU A 157 5.31 -22.87 3.22
N VAL A 158 5.15 -22.20 4.37
CA VAL A 158 6.20 -21.39 4.97
C VAL A 158 7.44 -22.23 5.29
N LEU A 159 7.26 -23.42 5.89
CA LEU A 159 8.38 -24.32 6.19
C LEU A 159 9.09 -24.77 4.90
N GLU A 160 8.33 -25.12 3.86
CA GLU A 160 8.88 -25.54 2.56
C GLU A 160 9.67 -24.40 1.88
N PHE A 161 9.25 -23.14 2.06
CA PHE A 161 10.00 -21.96 1.65
C PHE A 161 11.31 -21.80 2.45
N LEU A 162 11.25 -21.93 3.77
CA LEU A 162 12.41 -21.77 4.65
C LEU A 162 13.49 -22.83 4.45
N ILE A 163 13.11 -24.06 4.07
CA ILE A 163 14.08 -25.12 3.70
C ILE A 163 14.50 -25.06 2.22
N GLY A 164 13.90 -24.16 1.43
CA GLY A 164 14.29 -23.94 0.03
C GLY A 164 13.72 -24.96 -0.96
N ASN A 165 12.61 -25.64 -0.62
CA ASN A 165 12.01 -26.64 -1.47
C ASN A 165 11.13 -26.00 -2.58
N ARG A 166 11.77 -25.47 -3.62
CA ARG A 166 11.06 -24.86 -4.76
C ARG A 166 10.10 -25.85 -5.44
N ALA A 167 10.43 -27.14 -5.49
CA ALA A 167 9.62 -28.16 -6.15
C ALA A 167 8.23 -28.36 -5.51
N LYS A 168 8.07 -27.97 -4.23
CA LYS A 168 6.77 -27.97 -3.56
C LYS A 168 5.80 -26.98 -4.19
N PHE A 169 6.28 -25.85 -4.71
CA PHE A 169 5.46 -24.77 -5.26
C PHE A 169 5.18 -24.98 -6.74
N ASN A 170 4.50 -26.09 -7.01
CA ASN A 170 4.10 -26.51 -8.35
C ASN A 170 2.59 -26.33 -8.55
N ARG A 171 2.14 -26.61 -9.78
CA ARG A 171 0.73 -26.54 -10.17
C ARG A 171 -0.22 -27.32 -9.25
N LYS A 172 0.16 -28.52 -8.81
CA LYS A 172 -0.68 -29.33 -7.91
C LYS A 172 -0.87 -28.65 -6.55
N THR A 173 0.18 -28.02 -6.01
CA THR A 173 0.06 -27.26 -4.76
C THR A 173 -0.86 -26.05 -4.93
N PHE A 174 -0.75 -25.34 -6.06
CA PHE A 174 -1.67 -24.24 -6.40
C PHE A 174 -3.13 -24.71 -6.48
N GLU A 175 -3.41 -25.75 -7.28
CA GLU A 175 -4.77 -26.27 -7.50
C GLU A 175 -5.43 -26.83 -6.22
N ASN A 176 -4.65 -27.22 -5.21
CA ASN A 176 -5.16 -27.77 -3.95
C ASN A 176 -5.15 -26.76 -2.79
N ASN A 177 -4.66 -25.53 -2.97
CA ASN A 177 -4.62 -24.53 -1.91
C ASN A 177 -5.48 -23.31 -2.26
N ILE A 178 -6.62 -23.19 -1.56
CA ILE A 178 -7.58 -22.12 -1.78
C ILE A 178 -6.99 -20.72 -1.53
N VAL A 179 -6.11 -20.58 -0.54
CA VAL A 179 -5.50 -19.28 -0.18
C VAL A 179 -4.52 -18.83 -1.27
N LEU A 180 -3.75 -19.76 -1.85
CA LEU A 180 -2.90 -19.48 -3.01
C LEU A 180 -3.74 -19.03 -4.22
N GLN A 181 -4.83 -19.74 -4.52
CA GLN A 181 -5.73 -19.38 -5.63
C GLN A 181 -6.34 -18.00 -5.42
N GLU A 182 -6.91 -17.74 -4.24
CA GLU A 182 -7.50 -16.44 -3.91
C GLU A 182 -6.47 -15.31 -3.96
N THR A 183 -5.22 -15.57 -3.55
CA THR A 183 -4.15 -14.56 -3.61
C THR A 183 -3.76 -14.22 -5.05
N ILE A 184 -3.51 -15.23 -5.89
CA ILE A 184 -3.11 -15.00 -7.28
C ILE A 184 -4.26 -14.38 -8.08
N GLU A 185 -5.50 -14.83 -7.86
CA GLU A 185 -6.67 -14.21 -8.48
C GLU A 185 -6.84 -12.75 -8.07
N PHE A 186 -6.67 -12.45 -6.78
CA PHE A 186 -6.74 -11.09 -6.27
C PHE A 186 -5.67 -10.19 -6.90
N GLU A 187 -4.40 -10.62 -6.93
CA GLU A 187 -3.31 -9.82 -7.49
C GLU A 187 -3.46 -9.60 -9.01
N GLY A 188 -3.89 -10.63 -9.76
CA GLY A 188 -4.17 -10.49 -11.18
C GLY A 188 -5.30 -9.49 -11.48
N LYS A 189 -6.38 -9.54 -10.70
CA LYS A 189 -7.49 -8.58 -10.81
C LYS A 189 -7.12 -7.18 -10.32
N LEU A 190 -6.29 -7.06 -9.30
CA LEU A 190 -5.76 -5.79 -8.81
C LEU A 190 -4.92 -5.11 -9.90
N GLU A 191 -4.08 -5.86 -10.63
CA GLU A 191 -3.29 -5.33 -11.75
C GLU A 191 -4.20 -4.70 -12.82
N ILE A 192 -5.32 -5.35 -13.16
CA ILE A 192 -6.32 -4.82 -14.09
C ILE A 192 -6.96 -3.53 -13.56
N LEU A 193 -7.39 -3.52 -12.30
CA LEU A 193 -8.00 -2.32 -11.69
C LEU A 193 -7.02 -1.14 -11.69
N LEU A 194 -5.76 -1.37 -11.32
CA LEU A 194 -4.71 -0.35 -11.36
C LEU A 194 -4.49 0.15 -12.79
N HIS A 195 -4.43 -0.74 -13.78
CA HIS A 195 -4.27 -0.37 -15.18
C HIS A 195 -5.42 0.53 -15.69
N LEU A 196 -6.67 0.12 -15.43
CA LEU A 196 -7.86 0.88 -15.81
C LEU A 196 -7.89 2.25 -15.12
N ASN A 197 -7.60 2.30 -13.82
CA ASN A 197 -7.58 3.57 -13.09
C ASN A 197 -6.43 4.48 -13.54
N ASN A 198 -5.26 3.93 -13.84
CA ASN A 198 -4.14 4.70 -14.37
C ASN A 198 -4.45 5.32 -15.73
N THR A 199 -5.19 4.61 -16.57
CA THR A 199 -5.56 5.04 -17.93
C THR A 199 -6.69 6.07 -17.91
N TYR A 200 -7.75 5.84 -17.13
CA TYR A 200 -8.99 6.63 -17.20
C TYR A 200 -9.25 7.54 -16.00
N LYS A 201 -8.38 7.47 -14.97
CA LYS A 201 -8.40 8.30 -13.75
C LYS A 201 -9.78 8.31 -13.10
N PHE A 202 -10.29 7.13 -12.74
CA PHE A 202 -11.61 6.99 -12.12
C PHE A 202 -11.62 7.47 -10.67
N GLU A 203 -10.58 7.12 -9.90
CA GLU A 203 -10.43 7.44 -8.49
C GLU A 203 -8.96 7.78 -8.16
N LEU A 204 -8.77 8.52 -7.05
CA LEU A 204 -7.45 8.77 -6.51
C LEU A 204 -6.96 7.52 -5.77
N ASP A 205 -5.82 7.00 -6.23
CA ASP A 205 -5.12 5.88 -5.60
C ASP A 205 -3.96 6.42 -4.77
N TYR A 206 -4.03 6.23 -3.45
CA TYR A 206 -2.98 6.58 -2.49
C TYR A 206 -2.25 5.37 -1.91
N TYR A 207 -2.62 4.15 -2.34
CA TYR A 207 -2.24 2.91 -1.67
C TYR A 207 -1.38 2.00 -2.54
N PHE A 208 -1.34 2.24 -3.85
CA PHE A 208 -0.47 1.52 -4.78
C PHE A 208 0.39 2.48 -5.63
N GLY A 209 1.45 1.92 -6.22
CA GLY A 209 2.33 2.63 -7.15
C GLY A 209 3.12 3.79 -6.54
N GLU A 210 3.43 4.78 -7.38
CA GLU A 210 4.20 5.97 -7.01
C GLU A 210 3.50 6.81 -5.94
N THR A 211 2.16 6.92 -6.00
CA THR A 211 1.39 7.69 -5.03
C THR A 211 1.49 7.09 -3.62
N ALA A 212 1.60 5.76 -3.48
CA ALA A 212 1.82 5.12 -2.18
C ALA A 212 3.17 5.52 -1.57
N ALA A 213 4.23 5.53 -2.39
CA ALA A 213 5.54 6.00 -1.95
C ALA A 213 5.50 7.48 -1.54
N LEU A 214 4.69 8.30 -2.23
CA LEU A 214 4.44 9.68 -1.83
C LEU A 214 3.65 9.80 -0.53
N LEU A 215 2.71 8.88 -0.26
CA LEU A 215 1.97 8.84 1.00
C LEU A 215 2.88 8.51 2.17
N GLU A 216 3.80 7.56 1.99
CA GLU A 216 4.83 7.24 2.98
C GLU A 216 5.70 8.47 3.28
N LYS A 217 6.18 9.16 2.24
CA LYS A 217 6.91 10.43 2.39
C LYS A 217 6.09 11.47 3.16
N TYR A 218 4.83 11.68 2.79
CA TYR A 218 3.93 12.60 3.47
C TYR A 218 3.77 12.26 4.96
N ASN A 219 3.62 10.98 5.30
CA ASN A 219 3.47 10.53 6.69
C ASN A 219 4.74 10.76 7.55
N THR A 220 5.91 11.01 6.94
CA THR A 220 7.12 11.42 7.69
C THR A 220 7.10 12.89 8.12
N ILE A 221 6.25 13.71 7.52
CA ILE A 221 6.15 15.14 7.85
C ILE A 221 5.46 15.28 9.21
N GLN A 222 6.11 15.99 10.13
CA GLN A 222 5.55 16.21 11.47
C GLN A 222 4.45 17.28 11.43
N ASN A 223 3.23 16.88 11.81
CA ASN A 223 2.06 17.75 11.98
C ASN A 223 1.81 18.73 10.80
N PRO A 224 1.71 18.24 9.55
CA PRO A 224 1.46 19.12 8.42
C PRO A 224 0.09 19.79 8.56
N THR A 225 0.04 21.08 8.26
CA THR A 225 -1.20 21.89 8.23
C THR A 225 -2.01 21.70 6.95
N PHE A 226 -1.61 20.78 6.08
CA PHE A 226 -2.21 20.50 4.79
C PHE A 226 -2.35 18.99 4.60
N ASP A 227 -3.36 18.57 3.86
CA ASP A 227 -3.63 17.15 3.63
C ASP A 227 -2.76 16.56 2.51
N PHE A 228 -2.88 15.24 2.32
CA PHE A 228 -2.13 14.54 1.29
C PHE A 228 -2.46 14.97 -0.14
N VAL A 229 -3.67 15.49 -0.39
CA VAL A 229 -4.05 15.99 -1.73
C VAL A 229 -3.25 17.24 -2.06
N ILE A 230 -3.09 18.14 -1.09
CA ILE A 230 -2.23 19.32 -1.22
C ILE A 230 -0.76 18.91 -1.36
N PHE A 231 -0.31 17.91 -0.60
CA PHE A 231 1.05 17.38 -0.75
C PHE A 231 1.33 16.87 -2.17
N LEU A 232 0.41 16.11 -2.78
CA LEU A 232 0.55 15.63 -4.16
C LEU A 232 0.59 16.77 -5.17
N PHE A 233 -0.22 17.82 -4.96
CA PHE A 233 -0.15 19.01 -5.81
C PHE A 233 1.20 19.71 -5.69
N ILE A 234 1.73 19.88 -4.47
CA ILE A 234 3.07 20.43 -4.21
C ILE A 234 4.13 19.57 -4.92
N HIS A 235 4.04 18.26 -4.77
CA HIS A 235 4.95 17.30 -5.40
C HIS A 235 4.98 17.49 -6.92
N ASN A 236 3.82 17.43 -7.58
CA ASN A 236 3.70 17.64 -9.02
C ASN A 236 4.23 19.01 -9.45
N CYS A 237 4.01 20.05 -8.64
CA CYS A 237 4.52 21.39 -8.92
C CYS A 237 6.05 21.44 -8.84
N ILE A 238 6.66 20.78 -7.86
CA ILE A 238 8.12 20.80 -7.68
C ILE A 238 8.79 19.95 -8.76
N THR A 239 8.34 18.70 -8.96
CA THR A 239 8.97 17.75 -9.90
C THR A 239 8.82 18.15 -11.37
N SER A 240 7.79 18.94 -11.71
CA SER A 240 7.58 19.41 -13.09
C SER A 240 8.44 20.61 -13.51
N ILE A 241 9.25 21.17 -12.61
CA ILE A 241 10.12 22.30 -12.93
C ILE A 241 11.50 21.76 -13.33
N GLU A 242 11.87 21.89 -14.61
CA GLU A 242 13.13 21.37 -15.19
C GLU A 242 14.41 21.82 -14.43
N LYS A 243 14.37 22.99 -13.80
CA LYS A 243 15.35 23.46 -12.82
C LYS A 243 14.61 23.98 -11.60
N TYR A 244 14.75 23.32 -10.45
CA TYR A 244 14.17 23.72 -9.16
C TYR A 244 14.65 25.11 -8.71
N THR A 245 14.16 26.16 -9.37
CA THR A 245 14.55 27.52 -9.08
C THR A 245 13.83 27.97 -7.81
N HIS A 246 14.61 28.49 -6.86
CA HIS A 246 14.15 29.09 -5.61
C HIS A 246 12.91 29.98 -5.82
N SER A 247 12.89 30.77 -6.90
CA SER A 247 11.80 31.69 -7.24
C SER A 247 10.45 31.01 -7.52
N TYR A 248 10.43 29.79 -8.07
CA TYR A 248 9.20 29.03 -8.26
C TYR A 248 8.68 28.47 -6.95
N VAL A 249 9.56 27.97 -6.08
CA VAL A 249 9.14 27.48 -4.75
C VAL A 249 8.64 28.63 -3.87
N VAL A 250 9.26 29.81 -3.95
CA VAL A 250 8.73 31.02 -3.32
C VAL A 250 7.33 31.33 -3.85
N SER A 251 7.15 31.39 -5.16
CA SER A 251 5.83 31.63 -5.77
C SER A 251 4.78 30.58 -5.39
N LEU A 252 5.18 29.30 -5.28
CA LEU A 252 4.30 28.21 -4.85
C LEU A 252 3.82 28.42 -3.41
N TYR A 253 4.72 28.76 -2.49
CA TYR A 253 4.37 29.04 -1.09
C TYR A 253 3.33 30.17 -0.98
N PHE A 254 3.56 31.29 -1.67
CA PHE A 254 2.64 32.43 -1.65
C PHE A 254 1.28 32.09 -2.27
N PHE A 255 1.26 31.32 -3.36
CA PHE A 255 0.03 30.77 -3.93
C PHE A 255 -0.75 29.93 -2.89
N LEU A 256 -0.09 28.94 -2.28
CA LEU A 256 -0.72 28.04 -1.31
C LEU A 256 -1.26 28.82 -0.10
N LYS A 257 -0.51 29.82 0.38
CA LYS A 257 -0.93 30.71 1.47
C LYS A 257 -2.13 31.58 1.09
N LYS A 258 -2.09 32.23 -0.07
CA LYS A 258 -3.18 33.08 -0.58
C LYS A 258 -4.49 32.30 -0.65
N HIS A 259 -4.44 31.04 -1.07
CA HIS A 259 -5.61 30.16 -1.17
C HIS A 259 -5.93 29.38 0.10
N LYS A 260 -5.23 29.62 1.22
CA LYS A 260 -5.41 28.92 2.50
C LYS A 260 -5.30 27.40 2.39
N LEU A 261 -4.47 26.91 1.47
CA LEU A 261 -4.22 25.48 1.26
C LEU A 261 -3.19 24.94 2.27
N ILE A 262 -2.39 25.82 2.87
CA ILE A 262 -1.42 25.51 3.92
C ILE A 262 -1.51 26.57 5.03
N GLN A 263 -1.14 26.20 6.26
CA GLN A 263 -0.94 27.13 7.37
C GLN A 263 0.53 27.21 7.85
N GLU A 264 1.43 26.41 7.28
CA GLU A 264 2.87 26.41 7.58
C GLU A 264 3.50 27.80 7.52
N THR A 265 4.47 28.08 8.39
CA THR A 265 5.32 29.26 8.22
C THR A 265 6.23 29.09 7.00
N ALA A 266 6.78 30.19 6.49
CA ALA A 266 7.72 30.16 5.38
C ALA A 266 8.94 29.26 5.68
N ASP A 267 9.44 29.31 6.92
CA ASP A 267 10.56 28.49 7.38
C ASP A 267 10.18 27.01 7.45
N ASN A 268 9.03 26.67 8.06
CA ASN A 268 8.56 25.28 8.12
C ASN A 268 8.35 24.69 6.73
N PHE A 269 7.71 25.45 5.84
CA PHE A 269 7.51 25.02 4.45
C PHE A 269 8.85 24.81 3.74
N CYS A 270 9.82 25.71 3.93
CA CYS A 270 11.16 25.56 3.36
C CYS A 270 11.86 24.29 3.84
N THR A 271 11.82 24.00 5.15
CA THR A 271 12.35 22.76 5.74
C THR A 271 11.69 21.53 5.13
N ILE A 272 10.36 21.49 5.06
CA ILE A 272 9.60 20.39 4.46
C ILE A 272 10.06 20.16 3.00
N ILE A 273 10.20 21.23 2.21
CA ILE A 273 10.62 21.08 0.81
C ILE A 273 12.08 20.60 0.70
N ASN A 274 12.99 21.14 1.50
CA ASN A 274 14.39 20.71 1.45
C ASN A 274 14.55 19.25 1.86
N ASP A 275 13.86 18.81 2.92
CA ASP A 275 13.94 17.44 3.43
C ASP A 275 13.31 16.43 2.46
N GLN A 276 12.13 16.73 1.90
CA GLN A 276 11.39 15.76 1.09
C GLN A 276 11.92 15.62 -0.34
N TYR A 277 12.64 16.63 -0.83
CA TYR A 277 13.13 16.70 -2.22
C TYR A 277 14.64 16.84 -2.33
N GLU A 278 15.36 16.73 -1.20
CA GLU A 278 16.82 16.88 -1.12
C GLU A 278 17.33 18.19 -1.76
N LEU A 279 16.58 19.28 -1.55
CA LEU A 279 16.88 20.60 -2.09
C LEU A 279 17.62 21.48 -1.07
N GLN A 280 18.29 22.52 -1.57
CA GLN A 280 18.96 23.55 -0.75
C GLN A 280 18.40 24.93 -1.04
N ILE A 281 17.10 25.07 -0.84
CA ILE A 281 16.39 26.33 -1.06
C ILE A 281 16.65 27.24 0.14
N GLY A 282 17.09 28.47 -0.14
CA GLY A 282 17.24 29.51 0.88
C GLY A 282 15.89 30.06 1.37
N ALA A 283 15.93 30.96 2.36
CA ALA A 283 14.73 31.55 2.97
C ALA A 283 13.69 32.02 1.94
N ILE A 284 12.42 31.68 2.20
CA ILE A 284 11.29 32.07 1.36
C ILE A 284 10.87 33.49 1.72
N LYS A 285 11.17 34.43 0.82
CA LYS A 285 10.86 35.85 0.97
C LYS A 285 10.65 36.51 -0.38
N LEU A 286 9.75 37.49 -0.44
CA LEU A 286 9.64 38.39 -1.57
C LEU A 286 10.65 39.53 -1.40
N SER A 287 11.46 39.73 -2.42
CA SER A 287 12.41 40.86 -2.46
C SER A 287 11.74 42.16 -2.89
N ASP A 288 10.64 42.06 -3.63
CA ASP A 288 9.89 43.18 -4.22
C ASP A 288 8.43 42.76 -4.44
N ASP A 289 7.50 43.50 -3.84
CA ASP A 289 6.05 43.24 -3.89
C ASP A 289 5.44 43.62 -5.25
N THR A 290 6.18 44.30 -6.13
CA THR A 290 5.75 44.67 -7.49
C THR A 290 6.31 43.74 -8.58
N ASN A 291 6.91 42.61 -8.17
CA ASN A 291 7.56 41.68 -9.08
C ASN A 291 6.57 40.97 -10.00
N LYS A 292 6.42 41.48 -11.22
CA LYS A 292 5.55 40.90 -12.28
C LYS A 292 5.88 39.45 -12.61
N GLU A 293 7.13 39.00 -12.45
CA GLU A 293 7.50 37.61 -12.67
C GLU A 293 7.02 36.69 -11.54
N HIS A 294 6.95 37.19 -10.31
CA HIS A 294 6.32 36.47 -9.21
C HIS A 294 4.83 36.28 -9.48
N GLU A 295 4.12 37.33 -9.89
CA GLU A 295 2.70 37.26 -10.26
C GLU A 295 2.45 36.25 -11.39
N LYS A 296 3.28 36.27 -12.45
CA LYS A 296 3.19 35.27 -13.54
C LYS A 296 3.31 33.83 -13.02
N ARG A 297 4.26 33.57 -12.13
CA ARG A 297 4.44 32.23 -11.51
C ARG A 297 3.27 31.85 -10.60
N VAL A 298 2.72 32.79 -9.83
CA VAL A 298 1.51 32.55 -9.03
C VAL A 298 0.33 32.20 -9.93
N ASN A 299 0.11 32.95 -11.01
CA ASN A 299 -0.95 32.67 -11.99
C ASN A 299 -0.75 31.30 -12.69
N TYR A 300 0.50 30.90 -12.94
CA TYR A 300 0.81 29.56 -13.42
C TYR A 300 0.33 28.47 -12.44
N TYR A 301 0.56 28.65 -11.14
CA TYR A 301 0.05 27.72 -10.12
C TYR A 301 -1.48 27.77 -9.97
N GLU A 302 -2.11 28.94 -10.14
CA GLU A 302 -3.58 29.04 -10.19
C GLU A 302 -4.15 28.19 -11.33
N ASN A 303 -3.56 28.26 -12.52
CA ASN A 303 -3.97 27.44 -13.66
C ASN A 303 -3.77 25.94 -13.39
N LYS A 304 -2.59 25.55 -12.89
CA LYS A 304 -2.32 24.15 -12.54
C LYS A 304 -3.29 23.63 -11.48
N TRP A 305 -3.65 24.43 -10.49
CA TRP A 305 -4.58 24.02 -9.45
C TRP A 305 -6.00 23.82 -9.98
N ASN A 306 -6.42 24.68 -10.91
CA ASN A 306 -7.72 24.56 -11.56
C ASN A 306 -7.79 23.32 -12.47
N GLU A 307 -6.68 22.93 -13.09
CA GLU A 307 -6.57 21.67 -13.84
C GLU A 307 -6.57 20.46 -12.89
N TYR A 308 -5.83 20.55 -11.78
CA TYR A 308 -5.70 19.48 -10.80
C TYR A 308 -7.03 19.13 -10.10
N LYS A 309 -7.94 20.10 -9.99
CA LYS A 309 -9.27 19.93 -9.38
C LYS A 309 -10.35 19.37 -10.32
N LYS A 310 -10.09 19.28 -11.63
CA LYS A 310 -11.05 18.79 -12.63
C LYS A 310 -10.98 17.28 -12.78
#